data_AF-A0A1K2FXX3-F1
#
_entry.id   AF-A0A1K2FXX3-F1
#
_cell.length_a   1.000
_cell.length_b   1.000
_cell.length_c   1.000
_cell.angle_alpha   90.00
_cell.angle_beta   90.00
_cell.angle_gamma   90.00
#
_symmetry.space_group_name_H-M   'P 1'
#
loop_
_entity.id
_entity.type
_entity.pdbx_description
1 polymer ?
#
loop_
_entity_poly.entity_id
_entity_poly.type
_entity_poly.pdbx_seq_one_letter_code
_entity_poly.pdbx_strand_id
1 'polypeptide(L)'
;MTTVPRDDRRKVSLCKHSFPVQPPHGSIFNPGPCDRCGVTWADVQAELDRQENALRLGTAHESTCTWCHQHRVVFRYVREQQPWDEQTPPVLWLCARDWSRARENEETTGFIDFNDLFDHGTDEQLAAGLRGAL
;
A
#
# COMPACT_ATOMS: atom_id res chain seq x y z
N MET A 1 4.63 23.62 19.10
CA MET A 1 4.89 22.17 19.05
C MET A 1 3.67 21.53 18.41
N THR A 2 3.69 21.36 17.10
CA THR A 2 2.54 20.89 16.32
C THR A 2 2.76 19.41 16.06
N THR A 3 2.02 18.57 16.76
CA THR A 3 2.05 17.11 16.58
C THR A 3 1.44 16.78 15.22
N VAL A 4 2.26 16.31 14.28
CA VAL A 4 1.82 15.77 13.01
C VAL A 4 1.03 14.48 13.28
N PRO A 5 -0.22 14.33 12.79
CA PRO A 5 -0.93 13.08 12.92
C PRO A 5 -0.25 12.04 12.02
N ARG A 6 0.30 10.99 12.62
CA ARG A 6 0.75 9.79 11.91
C ARG A 6 -0.51 9.16 11.28
N ASP A 7 -0.59 9.16 9.96
CA ASP A 7 -1.62 8.40 9.22
C ASP A 7 -1.26 6.91 9.33
N ASP A 8 -1.68 6.28 10.42
CA ASP A 8 -1.48 4.87 10.74
C ASP A 8 -2.49 4.04 9.93
N ARG A 9 -2.38 4.03 8.58
CA ARG A 9 -3.15 3.13 7.71
C ARG A 9 -2.57 1.72 7.74
N ARG A 10 -2.45 1.17 8.94
CA ARG A 10 -2.60 -0.27 9.10
C ARG A 10 -3.95 -0.61 8.50
N LYS A 11 -4.01 -1.55 7.57
CA LYS A 11 -5.27 -2.10 7.09
C LYS A 11 -6.05 -2.61 8.31
N VAL A 12 -7.02 -1.83 8.81
CA VAL A 12 -7.71 -2.11 10.07
C VAL A 12 -8.81 -3.10 9.78
N SER A 13 -8.57 -4.36 10.10
CA SER A 13 -9.64 -5.33 10.23
C SER A 13 -10.67 -4.83 11.26
N LEU A 14 -11.96 -4.82 10.88
CA LEU A 14 -13.07 -4.47 11.78
C LEU A 14 -13.18 -5.44 12.97
N CYS A 15 -12.68 -6.66 12.82
CA CYS A 15 -12.36 -7.50 13.96
C CYS A 15 -11.01 -7.06 14.52
N LYS A 16 -10.94 -6.61 15.77
CA LYS A 16 -9.67 -6.29 16.45
C LYS A 16 -8.85 -7.58 16.65
N HIS A 17 -8.23 -8.06 15.58
CA HIS A 17 -7.35 -9.23 15.60
C HIS A 17 -6.05 -8.86 16.32
N SER A 18 -5.70 -9.66 17.31
CA SER A 18 -4.39 -9.65 17.97
C SER A 18 -3.62 -10.85 17.44
N PHE A 19 -2.46 -10.61 16.83
CA PHE A 19 -1.59 -11.65 16.29
C PHE A 19 -0.28 -11.66 17.10
N PRO A 20 0.05 -12.77 17.79
CA PRO A 20 1.27 -12.86 18.58
C PRO A 20 2.49 -12.92 17.66
N VAL A 21 3.49 -12.08 17.96
CA VAL A 21 4.76 -11.99 17.21
C VAL A 21 5.95 -12.58 17.98
N GLN A 22 5.72 -13.10 19.19
CA GLN A 22 6.75 -13.72 20.02
C GLN A 22 6.67 -15.25 20.00
N PRO A 23 7.83 -15.95 20.01
CA PRO A 23 7.88 -17.41 20.21
C PRO A 23 7.22 -17.81 21.54
N PRO A 24 6.60 -19.00 21.65
CA PRO A 24 6.50 -20.07 20.66
C PRO A 24 5.36 -19.90 19.64
N HIS A 25 4.60 -18.80 19.71
CA HIS A 25 3.33 -18.65 19.01
C HIS A 25 3.42 -17.87 17.70
N GLY A 26 4.54 -17.19 17.42
CA GLY A 26 4.79 -16.51 16.14
C GLY A 26 6.18 -15.88 16.07
N SER A 27 6.46 -15.17 14.98
CA SER A 27 7.63 -14.31 14.81
C SER A 27 7.23 -12.95 14.25
N ILE A 28 8.15 -11.98 14.27
CA ILE A 28 7.93 -10.64 13.69
C ILE A 28 7.56 -10.72 12.20
N PHE A 29 8.15 -11.68 11.47
CA PHE A 29 7.94 -11.86 10.03
C PHE A 29 6.81 -12.84 9.69
N ASN A 30 6.41 -13.68 10.64
CA ASN A 30 5.29 -14.61 10.49
C ASN A 30 4.47 -14.62 11.78
N PRO A 31 3.56 -13.64 11.96
CA PRO A 31 2.71 -13.57 13.13
C PRO A 31 1.88 -14.85 13.26
N GLY A 32 1.72 -15.32 14.50
CA GLY A 32 0.86 -16.44 14.80
C GLY A 32 -0.61 -16.16 14.47
N PRO A 33 -1.47 -17.18 14.44
CA PRO A 33 -2.91 -17.00 14.29
C PRO A 33 -3.50 -16.10 15.37
N CYS A 34 -4.63 -15.46 15.08
CA CYS A 34 -5.25 -14.55 16.02
C CYS A 34 -5.67 -15.26 17.32
N ASP A 35 -5.26 -14.72 18.48
CA ASP A 35 -5.52 -15.31 19.80
C ASP A 35 -7.01 -15.48 20.14
N ARG A 36 -7.89 -14.74 19.45
CA ARG A 36 -9.34 -14.72 19.74
C ARG A 36 -10.17 -15.61 18.81
N CYS A 37 -9.76 -15.75 17.55
CA CYS A 37 -10.58 -16.37 16.51
C CYS A 37 -9.82 -17.35 15.62
N GLY A 38 -8.50 -17.49 15.81
CA GLY A 38 -7.68 -18.46 15.09
C GLY A 38 -7.43 -18.14 13.62
N VAL A 39 -7.94 -17.02 13.09
CA VAL A 39 -7.67 -16.60 11.70
C VAL A 39 -6.17 -16.31 11.53
N THR A 40 -5.61 -16.66 10.37
CA THR A 40 -4.19 -16.39 10.10
C THR A 40 -3.99 -14.93 9.67
N TRP A 41 -2.77 -14.43 9.81
CA TRP A 41 -2.40 -13.11 9.28
C TRP A 41 -2.62 -13.02 7.77
N ALA A 42 -2.28 -14.08 7.03
CA ALA A 42 -2.46 -14.17 5.59
C ALA A 42 -3.93 -14.07 5.17
N ASP A 43 -4.83 -14.75 5.88
CA ASP A 43 -6.27 -14.70 5.59
C ASP A 43 -6.83 -13.28 5.80
N VAL A 44 -6.35 -12.58 6.83
CA VAL A 44 -6.77 -11.20 7.09
C VAL A 44 -6.23 -10.24 6.04
N GLN A 45 -4.97 -10.39 5.60
CA GLN A 45 -4.46 -9.60 4.49
C GLN A 45 -5.25 -9.84 3.20
N ALA A 46 -5.55 -11.10 2.88
CA ALA A 46 -6.36 -11.46 1.71
C ALA A 46 -7.78 -10.87 1.79
N GLU A 47 -8.39 -10.84 2.97
CA GLU A 47 -9.70 -10.20 3.17
C GLU A 47 -9.66 -8.70 2.98
N LEU A 48 -8.63 -8.03 3.51
CA LEU A 48 -8.45 -6.60 3.34
C LEU A 48 -8.24 -6.24 1.87
N ASP A 49 -7.46 -7.04 1.13
CA ASP A 49 -7.26 -6.87 -0.31
C ASP A 49 -8.57 -7.06 -1.09
N ARG A 50 -9.42 -8.02 -0.69
CA ARG A 50 -10.77 -8.19 -1.27
C ARG A 50 -11.65 -6.98 -1.01
N GLN A 51 -11.64 -6.44 0.21
CA GLN A 51 -12.41 -5.25 0.56
C GLN A 51 -11.94 -4.02 -0.21
N GLU A 52 -10.63 -3.83 -0.33
CA GLU A 52 -10.05 -2.74 -1.13
C GLU A 52 -10.45 -2.85 -2.61
N ASN A 53 -10.35 -4.05 -3.18
CA ASN A 53 -10.81 -4.32 -4.53
C ASN A 53 -12.31 -4.03 -4.71
N ALA A 54 -13.15 -4.43 -3.74
CA ALA A 54 -14.59 -4.17 -3.78
C ALA A 54 -14.90 -2.67 -3.75
N LEU A 55 -14.20 -1.88 -2.93
CA LEU A 55 -14.33 -0.42 -2.91
C LEU A 55 -13.91 0.21 -4.24
N ARG A 56 -12.84 -0.29 -4.86
CA ARG A 56 -12.37 0.18 -6.17
C ARG A 56 -13.40 -0.08 -7.26
N LEU A 57 -13.96 -1.29 -7.30
CA LEU A 57 -15.00 -1.66 -8.26
C LEU A 57 -16.31 -0.91 -8.01
N GLY A 58 -16.68 -0.70 -6.75
CA GLY A 58 -17.90 0.02 -6.37
C GLY A 58 -17.89 1.51 -6.73
N THR A 59 -16.71 2.10 -6.93
CA THR A 59 -16.55 3.50 -7.38
C THR A 59 -16.30 3.62 -8.89
N ALA A 60 -16.26 2.50 -9.60
CA ALA A 60 -16.00 2.49 -11.03
C ALA A 60 -17.19 3.04 -11.83
N HIS A 61 -16.91 3.86 -12.83
CA HIS A 61 -17.93 4.40 -13.73
C HIS A 61 -17.29 4.72 -15.09
N GLU A 62 -18.12 4.96 -16.11
CA GLU A 62 -17.63 5.39 -17.41
C GLU A 62 -17.32 6.88 -17.40
N SER A 63 -16.09 7.25 -17.71
CA SER A 63 -15.71 8.64 -17.97
C SER A 63 -14.39 8.72 -18.74
N THR A 64 -13.90 9.95 -18.96
CA THR A 64 -12.64 10.19 -19.63
C THR A 64 -11.47 10.01 -18.65
N CYS A 65 -10.55 9.09 -18.96
CA CYS A 65 -9.33 8.90 -18.17
C CYS A 65 -8.52 10.21 -18.07
N THR A 66 -8.08 10.57 -16.87
CA THR A 66 -7.30 11.80 -16.66
C THR A 66 -5.94 11.79 -17.36
N TRP A 67 -5.34 10.61 -17.60
CA TRP A 67 -4.00 10.50 -18.20
C TRP A 67 -4.02 10.26 -19.71
N CYS A 68 -4.68 9.19 -20.18
CA CYS A 68 -4.72 8.91 -21.63
C CYS A 68 -5.86 9.60 -22.38
N HIS A 69 -6.75 10.32 -21.68
CA HIS A 69 -7.89 11.05 -22.25
C HIS A 69 -8.88 10.21 -23.08
N GLN A 70 -8.87 8.89 -22.91
CA GLN A 70 -9.83 8.01 -23.57
C GLN A 70 -11.07 7.76 -22.71
N HIS A 71 -12.24 7.68 -23.34
CA HIS A 71 -13.50 7.35 -22.68
C HIS A 71 -13.58 5.85 -22.40
N ARG A 72 -13.52 5.45 -21.13
CA ARG A 72 -13.48 4.06 -20.66
C ARG A 72 -14.08 3.94 -19.25
N VAL A 73 -14.17 2.73 -18.72
CA VAL A 73 -14.36 2.54 -17.28
C VAL A 73 -13.13 3.05 -16.54
N VAL A 74 -13.34 3.97 -15.61
CA VAL A 74 -12.32 4.59 -14.76
C VAL A 74 -12.50 4.17 -13.31
N PHE A 75 -11.41 4.24 -12.57
CA PHE A 75 -11.32 3.93 -11.15
C PHE A 75 -10.79 5.14 -10.40
N ARG A 76 -11.25 5.30 -9.17
CA ARG A 76 -10.76 6.34 -8.27
C ARG A 76 -9.30 6.05 -7.92
N TYR A 77 -8.45 7.05 -8.06
CA TYR A 77 -7.07 7.02 -7.65
C TYR A 77 -6.73 8.29 -6.87
N VAL A 78 -6.08 8.12 -5.72
CA VAL A 78 -5.54 9.21 -4.91
C VAL A 78 -4.17 8.77 -4.49
N ARG A 79 -3.15 9.55 -4.83
CA ARG A 79 -1.81 9.22 -4.39
C ARG A 79 -1.68 9.33 -2.89
N GLU A 80 -0.73 8.60 -2.33
CA GLU A 80 -0.41 8.74 -0.91
C GLU A 80 0.00 10.19 -0.60
N GLN A 81 -0.53 10.70 0.52
CA GLN A 81 -0.16 12.02 1.00
C GLN A 81 1.24 11.95 1.56
N GLN A 82 2.13 12.72 0.95
CA GLN A 82 3.52 12.79 1.35
C GLN A 82 3.70 13.82 2.46
N PRO A 83 4.71 13.66 3.34
CA PRO A 83 4.97 14.60 4.44
C PRO A 83 5.23 16.05 3.99
N TRP A 84 5.69 16.23 2.75
CA TRP A 84 5.95 17.54 2.13
C TRP A 84 4.77 18.06 1.30
N ASP A 85 3.65 17.34 1.25
CA ASP A 85 2.46 17.85 0.60
C ASP A 85 1.82 18.93 1.45
N GLU A 86 1.87 20.17 0.98
CA GLU A 86 1.17 21.29 1.60
C GLU A 86 -0.36 21.16 1.48
N GLN A 87 -0.85 20.37 0.51
CA GLN A 87 -2.27 20.19 0.21
C GLN A 87 -2.61 18.72 0.01
N THR A 88 -3.86 18.35 0.31
CA THR A 88 -4.36 17.00 0.05
C THR A 88 -4.26 16.68 -1.45
N PRO A 89 -3.67 15.52 -1.81
CA PRO A 89 -3.56 15.14 -3.21
C PRO A 89 -4.92 15.07 -3.92
N PRO A 90 -5.00 15.50 -5.18
CA PRO A 90 -6.25 15.48 -5.93
C PRO A 90 -6.71 14.05 -6.21
N VAL A 91 -8.02 13.87 -6.31
CA VAL A 91 -8.62 12.63 -6.81
C VAL A 91 -8.52 12.59 -8.33
N LEU A 92 -7.87 11.55 -8.85
CA LEU A 92 -7.79 11.27 -10.28
C LEU A 92 -8.71 10.10 -10.65
N TRP A 93 -9.19 10.12 -11.88
CA TRP A 93 -10.02 9.05 -12.44
C TRP A 93 -9.27 8.39 -13.59
N LEU A 94 -8.76 7.19 -13.33
CA LEU A 94 -7.82 6.52 -14.23
C LEU A 94 -8.42 5.25 -14.80
N CYS A 95 -8.20 4.98 -16.08
CA CYS A 95 -8.53 3.67 -16.64
C CYS A 95 -7.65 2.57 -16.00
N ALA A 96 -8.07 1.31 -16.06
CA ALA A 96 -7.36 0.19 -15.41
C ALA A 96 -5.84 0.20 -15.67
N ARG A 97 -5.42 0.42 -16.92
CA ARG A 97 -4.00 0.44 -17.30
C ARG A 97 -3.23 1.59 -16.64
N ASP A 98 -3.77 2.80 -16.74
CA ASP A 98 -3.11 3.99 -16.22
C ASP A 98 -3.14 4.01 -14.68
N TRP A 99 -4.18 3.42 -14.07
CA TRP A 99 -4.26 3.17 -12.64
C TRP A 99 -3.14 2.24 -12.15
N SER A 100 -2.94 1.10 -12.82
CA SER A 100 -1.84 0.18 -12.49
C SER A 100 -0.47 0.83 -12.63
N ARG A 101 -0.27 1.62 -13.70
CA ARG A 101 0.97 2.38 -13.90
C ARG A 101 1.17 3.45 -12.83
N ALA A 102 0.11 4.11 -12.39
CA ALA A 102 0.20 5.09 -11.31
C ALA A 102 0.67 4.46 -10.00
N ARG A 103 0.15 3.28 -9.68
CA ARG A 103 0.57 2.47 -8.52
C ARG A 103 2.01 2.01 -8.60
N GLU A 104 2.42 1.46 -9.74
CA GLU A 104 3.81 1.04 -9.96
C GLU A 104 4.78 2.22 -9.88
N ASN A 105 4.40 3.38 -10.41
CA ASN A 105 5.19 4.60 -10.29
C ASN A 105 5.33 5.04 -8.83
N GLU A 106 4.29 4.95 -8.00
CA GLU A 106 4.40 5.26 -6.56
C GLU A 106 5.39 4.33 -5.87
N GLU A 107 5.28 3.03 -6.13
CA GLU A 107 6.16 2.00 -5.57
C GLU A 107 7.61 2.19 -6.03
N THR A 108 7.82 2.65 -7.26
CA THR A 108 9.15 2.88 -7.84
C THR A 108 9.76 4.24 -7.48
N THR A 109 8.96 5.31 -7.36
CA THR A 109 9.43 6.69 -7.16
C THR A 109 9.30 7.19 -5.72
N GLY A 110 8.68 6.42 -4.83
CA GLY A 110 8.40 6.76 -3.43
C GLY A 110 9.60 6.90 -2.48
N PHE A 111 10.83 7.10 -3.00
CA PHE A 111 12.13 6.87 -2.34
C PHE A 111 12.50 5.40 -2.21
N ILE A 112 13.81 5.12 -2.30
CA ILE A 112 14.41 3.86 -1.84
C ILE A 112 13.98 3.66 -0.39
N ASP A 113 13.06 2.74 -0.14
CA ASP A 113 12.86 2.24 1.20
C ASP A 113 14.12 1.46 1.56
N PHE A 114 15.02 2.09 2.31
CA PHE A 114 16.24 1.43 2.74
C PHE A 114 15.92 0.17 3.55
N ASN A 115 14.79 0.11 4.26
CA ASN A 115 14.41 -1.13 4.94
C ASN A 115 14.08 -2.23 3.92
N ASP A 116 13.31 -1.94 2.87
CA ASP A 116 13.02 -2.91 1.81
C ASP A 116 14.27 -3.30 1.02
N LEU A 117 15.19 -2.35 0.77
CA LEU A 117 16.47 -2.62 0.14
C LEU A 117 17.39 -3.49 1.02
N PHE A 118 17.38 -3.28 2.34
CA PHE A 118 18.13 -4.11 3.29
C PHE A 118 17.49 -5.48 3.54
N ASP A 119 16.16 -5.57 3.49
CA ASP A 119 15.40 -6.79 3.79
C ASP A 119 15.23 -7.69 2.55
N HIS A 120 15.21 -7.12 1.34
CA HIS A 120 14.84 -7.82 0.11
C HIS A 120 15.72 -7.51 -1.12
N GLY A 121 16.71 -6.61 -1.01
CA GLY A 121 17.62 -6.28 -2.11
C GLY A 121 18.71 -7.33 -2.35
N THR A 122 19.07 -7.55 -3.62
CA THR A 122 20.28 -8.33 -3.96
C THR A 122 21.55 -7.54 -3.63
N ASP A 123 22.67 -8.23 -3.39
CA ASP A 123 23.95 -7.58 -3.00
C ASP A 123 24.39 -6.46 -3.97
N GLU A 124 24.10 -6.62 -5.27
CA GLU A 124 24.39 -5.62 -6.30
C GLU A 124 23.50 -4.37 -6.19
N GLN A 125 22.21 -4.55 -5.87
CA GLN A 125 21.26 -3.46 -5.65
C GLN A 125 21.56 -2.71 -4.34
N LEU A 126 21.96 -3.43 -3.29
CA LEU A 126 22.41 -2.87 -2.02
C LEU A 126 23.67 -2.00 -2.21
N ALA A 127 24.66 -2.52 -2.95
CA ALA A 127 25.91 -1.82 -3.24
C ALA A 127 25.72 -0.60 -4.14
N ALA A 128 24.72 -0.60 -5.02
CA ALA A 128 24.39 0.55 -5.87
C ALA A 128 23.61 1.62 -5.10
N GLY A 129 22.69 1.22 -4.20
CA GLY A 129 22.00 2.13 -3.28
C GLY A 129 22.95 2.83 -2.29
N LEU A 130 23.91 2.10 -1.72
CA LEU A 130 24.94 2.67 -0.81
C LEU A 130 25.92 3.64 -1.50
N ARG A 131 26.08 3.52 -2.83
CA ARG A 131 26.92 4.43 -3.64
C ARG A 131 26.13 5.61 -4.21
N GLY A 132 24.82 5.69 -3.97
CA GLY A 132 23.94 6.74 -4.51
C GLY A 132 23.81 6.70 -6.04
N ALA A 133 23.93 5.51 -6.64
CA ALA A 133 24.03 5.32 -8.09
C ALA A 133 22.81 4.60 -8.72
N LEU A 134 21.70 4.48 -7.97
CA LEU A 134 20.39 4.01 -8.45
C LEU A 134 19.37 5.16 -8.42
#